data_AF-A0A522VH32-F1
#
_entry.id   AF-A0A522VH32-F1
#
_cell.length_a   1.000
_cell.length_b   1.000
_cell.length_c   1.000
_cell.angle_alpha   90.00
_cell.angle_beta   90.00
_cell.angle_gamma   90.00
#
_symmetry.space_group_name_H-M   'P 1'
#
loop_
_entity.id
_entity.type
_entity.pdbx_description
1 polymer ?
#
loop_
_entity_poly.entity_id
_entity_poly.type
_entity_poly.pdbx_seq_one_letter_code
_entity_poly.pdbx_strand_id
1 'polypeptide(L)' 'ASFGTDHGTAAPHLLLGGKVRGGFFGTQPPLSQIVDDDLIHTADFRSYYSTIAEHWWHVPGIPGFRPLNGILGS' A
#
# COMPACT_ATOMS: atom_id res chain seq x y z
N ALA A 1 20.48 -18.53 -2.21
CA ALA A 1 19.05 -18.85 -2.14
C ALA A 1 18.56 -18.39 -0.78
N SER A 2 17.85 -17.27 -0.73
CA SER A 2 17.17 -16.84 0.49
C SER A 2 16.07 -17.86 0.80
N PHE A 3 15.83 -18.14 2.07
CA PHE A 3 14.89 -19.15 2.54
C PHE A 3 13.41 -18.74 2.37
N GLY A 4 13.10 -17.99 1.30
CA GLY A 4 11.77 -17.49 0.96
C GLY A 4 11.42 -16.11 1.53
N THR A 5 12.29 -15.47 2.32
CA THR A 5 12.03 -14.17 2.94
C THR A 5 12.32 -12.97 2.03
N ASP A 6 13.23 -13.10 1.07
CA ASP A 6 13.50 -12.06 0.04
C ASP A 6 12.33 -11.91 -0.95
N HIS A 7 11.60 -13.00 -1.18
CA HIS A 7 10.44 -13.07 -2.07
C HIS A 7 9.19 -12.34 -1.53
N GLY A 8 9.24 -11.79 -0.30
CA GLY A 8 8.09 -11.17 0.37
C GLY A 8 8.13 -9.64 0.50
N THR A 9 9.29 -8.99 0.37
CA THR A 9 9.48 -7.59 0.81
C THR A 9 8.67 -6.56 0.02
N ALA A 10 8.31 -6.86 -1.22
CA ALA A 10 7.47 -6.00 -2.08
C ALA A 10 6.22 -6.71 -2.62
N ALA A 11 5.57 -7.53 -1.78
CA ALA A 11 4.34 -8.23 -2.17
C ALA A 11 3.20 -7.26 -2.51
N PRO A 12 2.35 -7.58 -3.52
CA PRO A 12 1.19 -6.76 -3.86
C PRO A 12 0.12 -6.84 -2.77
N HIS A 13 -0.54 -5.71 -2.50
CA HIS A 13 -1.72 -5.64 -1.65
C HIS A 13 -3.00 -5.60 -2.51
N LEU A 14 -4.01 -6.36 -2.12
CA LEU A 14 -5.32 -6.36 -2.78
C LEU A 14 -6.36 -5.68 -1.88
N LEU A 15 -7.08 -4.70 -2.43
CA LEU A 15 -8.17 -4.01 -1.74
C LEU A 15 -9.45 -4.13 -2.57
N LEU A 16 -10.53 -4.60 -1.94
CA LEU A 16 -11.79 -4.94 -2.61
C LEU A 16 -12.96 -4.31 -1.84
N GLY A 17 -13.94 -3.76 -2.56
CA GLY A 17 -15.16 -3.20 -1.96
C GLY A 17 -15.82 -2.15 -2.84
N GLY A 18 -17.09 -1.86 -2.57
CA GLY A 18 -17.89 -0.93 -3.40
C GLY A 18 -17.41 0.53 -3.40
N LYS A 19 -16.60 0.92 -2.41
CA LYS A 19 -15.97 2.25 -2.33
C LYS A 19 -14.54 2.30 -2.87
N VAL A 20 -14.03 1.20 -3.45
CA VAL A 20 -12.68 1.14 -4.03
C VAL A 20 -12.75 1.57 -5.49
N ARG A 21 -11.93 2.56 -5.87
CA ARG A 21 -11.69 2.85 -7.28
C ARG A 21 -10.74 1.81 -7.85
N GLY A 22 -11.21 1.04 -8.83
CA GLY A 22 -10.42 -0.01 -9.47
C GLY A 22 -9.19 0.51 -10.23
N GLY A 23 -8.20 -0.38 -10.38
CA GLY A 23 -6.96 -0.11 -11.11
C GLY A 23 -5.71 -0.49 -10.30
N PHE A 24 -4.54 -0.17 -10.84
CA PHE A 24 -3.27 -0.28 -10.13
C PHE A 24 -3.01 1.00 -9.33
N PHE A 25 -2.60 0.84 -8.08
CA PHE A 25 -2.18 1.92 -7.21
C PHE A 25 -0.74 1.71 -6.74
N GLY A 26 0.03 2.78 -6.67
CA GLY A 26 1.45 2.75 -6.31
C GLY A 26 2.38 2.69 -7.52
N THR A 27 3.67 2.57 -7.23
CA THR A 27 4.75 2.53 -8.24
C THR A 27 5.40 1.16 -8.21
N GLN A 28 5.63 0.56 -9.38
CA GLN A 28 6.40 -0.68 -9.45
C GLN A 28 7.89 -0.36 -9.15
N PRO A 29 8.51 -0.99 -8.13
CA PRO A 29 9.92 -0.78 -7.87
C PRO A 29 10.78 -1.35 -9.00
N PRO A 30 11.88 -0.70 -9.39
CA PRO A 30 12.80 -1.22 -10.39
C PRO A 30 13.55 -2.43 -9.84
N LEU A 31 13.60 -3.53 -10.60
CA LEU A 31 14.23 -4.80 -10.17
C LEU A 31 15.75 -4.71 -9.96
N SER A 32 16.38 -3.65 -10.47
CA SER A 32 17.82 -3.41 -10.33
C SER A 32 18.19 -2.58 -9.09
N GLN A 33 17.22 -2.04 -8.34
CA GLN A 33 17.47 -1.29 -7.11
C GLN A 33 17.00 -2.10 -5.92
N ILE A 34 17.97 -2.74 -5.27
CA ILE A 34 17.77 -3.59 -4.10
C ILE A 34 18.54 -3.01 -2.90
N VAL A 35 17.98 -3.18 -1.70
CA VAL A 35 18.62 -2.86 -0.42
C VAL A 35 18.62 -4.14 0.40
N ASP A 36 19.79 -4.58 0.84
CA ASP A 36 19.96 -5.84 1.58
C ASP A 36 19.32 -7.05 0.86
N ASP A 37 19.54 -7.15 -0.46
CA ASP A 37 18.97 -8.14 -1.38
C ASP A 37 17.44 -8.08 -1.61
N ASP A 38 16.76 -7.07 -1.07
CA ASP A 38 15.31 -6.91 -1.16
C ASP A 38 14.88 -5.74 -2.05
N LEU A 39 13.70 -5.89 -2.68
CA LEU A 39 13.03 -4.79 -3.38
C LEU A 39 12.59 -3.70 -2.40
N ILE A 40 12.82 -2.45 -2.79
CA ILE A 40 12.36 -1.29 -2.01
C ILE A 40 10.83 -1.19 -2.11
N HIS A 41 10.15 -1.22 -0.96
CA HIS A 41 8.70 -1.00 -0.89
C HIS A 41 8.34 0.43 -1.33
N THR A 42 7.25 0.56 -2.09
CA THR A 42 6.83 1.86 -2.65
C THR A 42 5.52 2.36 -2.05
N ALA A 43 4.90 1.60 -1.15
CA ALA A 43 3.65 1.94 -0.50
C ALA A 43 3.75 1.71 1.02
N ASP A 44 3.19 2.63 1.79
CA ASP A 44 3.00 2.46 3.23
C ASP A 44 1.65 1.79 3.48
N PHE A 45 1.66 0.57 4.00
CA PHE A 45 0.44 -0.18 4.24
C PHE A 45 -0.51 0.51 5.23
N ARG A 46 0.01 1.37 6.11
CA ARG A 46 -0.78 2.11 7.11
C ARG A 46 -1.68 3.14 6.45
N SER A 47 -1.28 3.67 5.29
CA SER A 47 -2.12 4.56 4.50
C SER A 47 -3.38 3.88 3.96
N TYR A 48 -3.37 2.54 3.74
CA TYR A 48 -4.59 1.80 3.42
C TYR A 48 -5.59 1.87 4.58
N TYR A 49 -5.11 1.57 5.79
CA TYR A 49 -5.94 1.60 7.00
C TYR A 49 -6.45 3.01 7.32
N SER A 50 -5.61 4.04 7.19
CA SER A 50 -6.05 5.44 7.31
C SER A 50 -7.15 5.79 6.31
N THR A 51 -7.04 5.31 5.06
CA THR A 51 -8.09 5.56 4.06
C THR A 51 -9.43 4.95 4.46
N ILE A 52 -9.41 3.70 4.91
CA ILE A 52 -10.63 2.99 5.35
C ILE A 52 -11.23 3.71 6.56
N ALA A 53 -10.42 3.98 7.57
CA ALA A 53 -10.87 4.60 8.81
C ALA A 53 -11.43 6.01 8.58
N GLU A 54 -10.69 6.87 7.89
CA GLU A 54 -11.03 8.28 7.76
C GLU A 54 -12.10 8.53 6.71
N HIS A 55 -11.99 7.92 5.52
CA HIS A 55 -12.87 8.25 4.40
C HIS A 55 -14.12 7.37 4.30
N TRP A 56 -14.08 6.15 4.84
CA TRP A 56 -15.24 5.25 4.75
C TRP A 56 -16.00 5.15 6.06
N TRP A 57 -15.30 5.19 7.19
CA TRP A 57 -15.89 5.11 8.53
C TRP A 57 -15.94 6.43 9.28
N HIS A 58 -15.37 7.51 8.72
CA HIS A 58 -15.38 8.86 9.30
C HIS A 58 -14.75 8.93 10.69
N VAL A 59 -13.74 8.10 10.93
CA VAL A 59 -12.91 8.14 12.15
C VAL A 59 -11.92 9.31 12.03
N PRO A 60 -11.68 10.09 13.09
CA PRO A 60 -10.65 11.14 13.07
C PRO A 60 -9.26 10.59 12.71
N GLY A 61 -8.53 11.33 11.89
CA GLY A 61 -7.21 10.92 11.41
C GLY A 61 -6.20 10.71 12.54
N ILE A 62 -5.36 9.69 12.36
CA ILE A 62 -4.28 9.36 13.29
C ILE A 62 -3.03 10.17 12.89
N PRO A 63 -2.45 10.97 13.79
CA PRO A 63 -1.24 11.73 13.48
C PRO A 63 -0.11 10.84 12.95
N GLY A 64 0.52 11.26 11.85
CA GLY A 64 1.64 10.54 11.24
C GLY A 64 1.25 9.57 10.13
N PHE A 65 -0.04 9.27 9.95
CA PHE A 65 -0.52 8.48 8.81
C PHE A 65 -1.43 9.32 7.93
N ARG A 66 -1.31 9.13 6.62
CA ARG A 66 -2.07 9.89 5.63
C ARG A 66 -2.89 8.93 4.79
N PRO A 67 -4.20 9.18 4.61
CA PRO A 67 -5.00 8.49 3.63
C PRO A 67 -4.38 8.58 2.23
N LEU A 68 -4.66 7.56 1.42
CA LEU A 68 -4.20 7.52 0.04
C LEU A 68 -5.06 8.40 -0.84
N ASN A 69 -4.40 9.14 -1.72
CA ASN A 69 -5.07 9.90 -2.76
C ASN A 69 -5.45 8.99 -3.92
N GLY A 70 -6.70 9.08 -4.37
CA GLY A 70 -7.13 8.43 -5.60
C GLY A 70 -7.48 6.95 -5.52
N ILE A 71 -7.61 6.32 -4.35
CA ILE A 71 -8.23 4.97 -4.25
C ILE A 71 -9.71 5.00 -3.88
N LEU A 72 -10.24 6.18 -3.58
CA LEU A 72 -11.65 6.37 -3.29
C LEU A 72 -12.46 6.31 -4.58
N GLY A 73 -13.45 5.42 -4.62
CA GLY A 73 -14.54 5.47 -5.60
C GLY A 73 -15.44 6.68 -5.35
N SER A 74 -16.09 7.15 -6.41
CA SER A 74 -17.15 8.17 -6.37
C SER A 74 -18.35 7.72 -5.55
#